data_AF-A0A8S3UNE3-F1
#
_entry.id   AF-A0A8S3UNE3-F1
#
_cell.length_a   1.000
_cell.length_b   1.000
_cell.length_c   1.000
_cell.angle_alpha   90.00
_cell.angle_beta   90.00
_cell.angle_gamma   90.00
#
_symmetry.space_group_name_H-M   'P 1'
#
loop_
_entity.id
_entity.type
_entity.pdbx_description
1 polymer ?
#
loop_
_entity_poly.entity_id
_entity_poly.type
_entity_poly.pdbx_seq_one_letter_code
_entity_poly.pdbx_strand_id
1 'polypeptide(L)'
;MPHSSHKQDLDQISELWRLGRTPIKIGVLKNMLRAYPHAVEEIPGTSTRGRVGSRKQPRRVQRFDIESETNRLINCSLAPNTIQAYQRALNALAKFRDSFDLDHSFPIPLNHITQFIAYMSCLDMAPSTVKCYISAISFYNKINNYEDMSQLFVVRKMIDGMARSKLKRPDSQEVSVWIVGSSLIRNAFVHARSRTGGVNLGLHRIGVKIWWQGYGGMGIKDLESTIKRLMKYEKAPKYLVLHIAGNDLGKTKLGFLRNEIKTTLEKVQSYLPNSSIVWSQILPRTNWRHSISQDSMMACRIRINSAIASFVLKNGGHYIKYPDILPNSTFLKEDGVHLTDLGNDIFLNNLQGALEMFICSGSYTYPDTFGTSMCIS
;
A
#
# COMPACT_ATOMS: atom_id res chain seq x y z
N MET A 1 -35.54 -8.85 20.13
CA MET A 1 -35.69 -9.33 18.73
C MET A 1 -34.29 -9.35 18.14
N PRO A 2 -33.73 -10.52 17.81
CA PRO A 2 -32.36 -10.85 18.22
C PRO A 2 -31.31 -10.29 17.26
N HIS A 3 -30.52 -9.35 17.76
CA HIS A 3 -29.50 -8.61 17.02
C HIS A 3 -28.10 -8.74 17.65
N SER A 4 -27.77 -9.90 18.25
CA SER A 4 -26.53 -10.04 19.05
C SER A 4 -25.68 -11.30 18.82
N SER A 5 -25.97 -12.15 17.83
CA SER A 5 -25.29 -13.46 17.71
C SER A 5 -24.00 -13.47 16.90
N HIS A 6 -23.78 -12.55 15.96
CA HIS A 6 -22.67 -12.69 14.99
C HIS A 6 -21.33 -12.10 15.42
N LYS A 7 -21.31 -11.17 16.39
CA LYS A 7 -20.06 -10.62 16.94
C LYS A 7 -19.45 -11.53 18.02
N GLN A 8 -20.28 -12.31 18.71
CA GLN A 8 -19.86 -13.29 19.71
C GLN A 8 -19.15 -14.52 19.11
N ASP A 9 -19.45 -14.87 17.85
CA ASP A 9 -18.83 -16.02 17.17
C ASP A 9 -17.38 -15.75 16.73
N LEU A 10 -17.01 -14.51 16.39
CA LEU A 10 -15.67 -14.16 15.89
C LEU A 10 -14.63 -14.00 17.01
N ASP A 11 -15.00 -13.37 18.12
CA ASP A 11 -14.15 -13.31 19.31
C ASP A 11 -13.98 -14.71 19.92
N GLN A 12 -15.01 -15.55 19.86
CA GLN A 12 -14.89 -16.97 20.19
C GLN A 12 -13.89 -17.67 19.25
N ILE A 13 -13.97 -17.54 17.93
CA ILE A 13 -13.05 -18.27 17.03
C ILE A 13 -11.58 -17.84 17.22
N SER A 14 -11.31 -16.55 17.44
CA SER A 14 -9.96 -16.03 17.72
C SER A 14 -9.39 -16.51 19.06
N GLU A 15 -10.22 -16.55 20.11
CA GLU A 15 -9.84 -16.98 21.46
C GLU A 15 -9.80 -18.51 21.62
N LEU A 16 -10.65 -19.24 20.89
CA LEU A 16 -10.72 -20.70 20.89
C LEU A 16 -9.54 -21.38 20.17
N TRP A 17 -8.94 -20.72 19.16
CA TRP A 17 -7.68 -21.17 18.54
C TRP A 17 -6.44 -20.79 19.36
N ARG A 18 -6.53 -19.74 20.18
CA ARG A 18 -5.46 -19.30 21.09
C ARG A 18 -5.24 -20.25 22.27
N LEU A 19 -6.29 -20.99 22.68
CA LEU A 19 -6.27 -21.92 23.82
C LEU A 19 -6.06 -23.41 23.45
N GLY A 20 -5.90 -23.74 22.15
CA GLY A 20 -5.64 -25.12 21.71
C GLY A 20 -6.72 -26.15 22.09
N ARG A 21 -7.93 -25.69 22.42
CA ARG A 21 -9.03 -26.54 22.88
C ARG A 21 -10.34 -26.06 22.27
N THR A 22 -10.79 -26.70 21.19
CA THR A 22 -12.19 -27.14 21.05
C THR A 22 -12.34 -28.14 19.89
N PRO A 23 -13.41 -28.96 19.91
CA PRO A 23 -13.58 -30.06 18.99
C PRO A 23 -14.20 -29.62 17.66
N ILE A 24 -13.64 -30.14 16.56
CA ILE A 24 -14.20 -30.10 15.22
C ILE A 24 -15.58 -30.74 15.29
N LYS A 25 -16.64 -29.91 15.19
CA LYS A 25 -18.02 -30.39 15.13
C LYS A 25 -18.27 -30.97 13.72
N ILE A 26 -17.96 -32.24 13.54
CA ILE A 26 -18.34 -32.98 12.34
C ILE A 26 -19.86 -33.19 12.38
N GLY A 27 -20.61 -32.35 11.67
CA GLY A 27 -22.06 -32.48 11.51
C GLY A 27 -22.49 -33.83 10.90
N VAL A 28 -21.60 -34.45 10.11
CA VAL A 28 -21.84 -35.74 9.43
C VAL A 28 -21.83 -36.94 10.41
N LEU A 29 -21.02 -36.89 11.47
CA LEU A 29 -20.92 -37.98 12.46
C LEU A 29 -22.18 -38.10 13.33
N LYS A 30 -22.92 -37.00 13.53
CA LYS A 30 -24.21 -37.02 14.26
C LYS A 30 -25.30 -37.80 13.51
N ASN A 31 -25.27 -37.81 12.19
CA ASN A 31 -26.30 -38.46 11.37
C ASN A 31 -25.96 -39.91 11.04
N MET A 32 -24.67 -40.26 10.86
CA MET A 32 -24.26 -41.65 10.62
C MET A 32 -24.46 -42.58 11.83
N LEU A 33 -24.26 -42.08 13.05
CA LEU A 33 -24.36 -42.90 14.28
C LEU A 33 -25.80 -43.14 14.78
N ARG A 34 -26.83 -42.52 14.18
CA ARG A 34 -28.24 -42.78 14.51
C ARG A 34 -28.77 -44.06 13.85
N ALA A 35 -28.09 -44.59 12.83
CA ALA A 35 -28.61 -45.67 11.99
C ALA A 35 -28.23 -47.09 12.45
N TYR A 36 -27.35 -47.26 13.44
CA TYR A 36 -26.86 -48.59 13.86
C TYR A 36 -26.76 -48.72 15.38
N PRO A 37 -27.76 -49.33 16.07
CA PRO A 37 -27.74 -49.49 17.52
C PRO A 37 -27.08 -50.79 18.02
N HIS A 38 -26.42 -51.60 17.19
CA HIS A 38 -25.96 -52.93 17.60
C HIS A 38 -24.48 -53.23 17.32
N ALA A 39 -23.86 -53.79 18.37
CA ALA A 39 -22.61 -54.54 18.45
C ALA A 39 -21.30 -53.80 18.11
N VAL A 40 -20.57 -53.39 19.17
CA VAL A 40 -19.12 -53.17 19.09
C VAL A 40 -18.47 -54.56 19.07
N GLU A 41 -18.39 -55.18 17.90
CA GLU A 41 -17.45 -56.28 17.68
C GLU A 41 -16.02 -55.72 17.73
N GLU A 42 -15.11 -56.43 18.39
CA GLU A 42 -13.69 -56.06 18.44
C GLU A 42 -13.11 -56.02 17.02
N ILE A 43 -12.71 -54.85 16.54
CA ILE A 43 -12.04 -54.70 15.25
C ILE A 43 -10.64 -55.34 15.37
N PRO A 44 -10.35 -56.46 14.67
CA PRO A 44 -9.06 -57.12 14.78
C PRO A 44 -7.96 -56.24 14.17
N GLY A 45 -6.88 -55.99 14.92
CA GLY A 45 -5.70 -55.32 14.38
C GLY A 45 -4.86 -56.28 13.54
N THR A 46 -4.51 -55.90 12.31
CA THR A 46 -3.53 -56.62 11.49
C THR A 46 -2.13 -56.09 11.77
N SER A 47 -1.28 -56.92 12.40
CA SER A 47 0.15 -56.63 12.59
C SER A 47 0.98 -57.30 11.50
N THR A 48 1.82 -56.55 10.81
CA THR A 48 2.82 -57.07 9.84
C THR A 48 4.13 -57.53 10.49
N ARG A 49 4.27 -57.46 11.82
CA ARG A 49 5.39 -58.06 12.55
C ARG A 49 4.87 -58.86 13.73
N GLY A 50 5.03 -60.18 13.64
CA GLY A 50 4.67 -61.14 14.67
C GLY A 50 5.38 -60.83 15.99
N ARG A 51 4.66 -60.20 16.91
CA ARG A 51 4.90 -60.29 18.35
C ARG A 51 3.56 -60.07 19.04
N VAL A 52 3.03 -61.14 19.62
CA VAL A 52 1.80 -61.14 20.41
C VAL A 52 2.12 -60.43 21.72
N GLY A 53 1.92 -59.11 21.76
CA GLY A 53 1.93 -58.33 22.99
C GLY A 53 0.63 -58.54 23.76
N SER A 54 0.73 -58.62 25.09
CA SER A 54 -0.41 -58.82 26.01
C SER A 54 -1.58 -57.88 25.68
N ARG A 55 -2.75 -58.47 25.36
CA ARG A 55 -4.01 -57.74 25.15
C ARG A 55 -4.39 -57.01 26.44
N LYS A 56 -4.20 -55.69 26.49
CA LYS A 56 -4.89 -54.84 27.47
C LYS A 56 -6.38 -54.87 27.12
N GLN A 57 -7.25 -55.04 28.11
CA GLN A 57 -8.70 -55.01 27.89
C GLN A 57 -9.12 -53.75 27.11
N PRO A 58 -10.11 -53.85 26.20
CA PRO A 58 -10.55 -52.72 25.40
C PRO A 58 -11.04 -51.61 26.33
N ARG A 59 -10.34 -50.49 26.32
CA ARG A 59 -10.75 -49.28 27.04
C ARG A 59 -12.11 -48.85 26.49
N ARG A 60 -13.12 -48.68 27.34
CA ARG A 60 -14.44 -48.18 26.92
C ARG A 60 -14.30 -46.77 26.34
N VAL A 61 -14.35 -46.65 25.02
CA VAL A 61 -14.21 -45.37 24.29
C VAL A 61 -15.53 -44.61 24.38
N GLN A 62 -15.49 -43.40 24.93
CA GLN A 62 -16.64 -42.50 24.96
C GLN A 62 -16.65 -41.60 23.71
N ARG A 63 -17.82 -41.01 23.39
CA ARG A 63 -17.95 -40.06 22.28
C ARG A 63 -16.95 -38.89 22.35
N PHE A 64 -16.69 -38.38 23.55
CA PHE A 64 -15.72 -37.32 23.77
C PHE A 64 -14.29 -37.76 23.41
N ASP A 65 -13.93 -39.02 23.65
CA ASP A 65 -12.62 -39.58 23.29
C ASP A 65 -12.46 -39.61 21.77
N ILE A 66 -13.52 -39.95 21.03
CA ILE A 66 -13.52 -39.97 19.55
C ILE A 66 -13.39 -38.55 19.00
N GLU A 67 -14.17 -37.59 19.51
CA GLU A 67 -14.09 -36.19 19.07
C GLU A 67 -12.69 -35.62 19.36
N SER A 68 -12.16 -35.81 20.56
CA SER A 68 -10.81 -35.37 20.95
C SER A 68 -9.73 -35.99 20.07
N GLU A 69 -9.78 -37.30 19.85
CA GLU A 69 -8.82 -38.02 19.03
C GLU A 69 -8.92 -37.59 17.56
N THR A 70 -10.12 -37.33 17.04
CA THR A 70 -10.31 -36.80 15.69
C THR A 70 -9.58 -35.47 15.49
N ASN A 71 -9.70 -34.54 16.46
CA ASN A 71 -8.97 -33.26 16.39
C ASN A 71 -7.47 -33.46 16.50
N ARG A 72 -7.03 -34.37 17.38
CA ARG A 72 -5.62 -34.67 17.55
C ARG A 72 -5.04 -35.19 16.24
N LEU A 73 -5.71 -36.14 15.58
CA LEU A 73 -5.29 -36.70 14.30
C LEU A 73 -5.25 -35.66 13.17
N ILE A 74 -6.27 -34.79 13.10
CA ILE A 74 -6.29 -33.69 12.12
C ILE A 74 -5.15 -32.70 12.38
N ASN A 75 -4.89 -32.33 13.63
CA ASN A 75 -3.78 -31.44 13.97
C ASN A 75 -2.40 -32.10 13.73
N CYS A 76 -2.27 -33.39 14.03
CA CYS A 76 -1.06 -34.17 13.74
C CYS A 76 -0.84 -34.40 12.23
N SER A 77 -1.85 -34.19 11.38
CA SER A 77 -1.70 -34.30 9.92
C SER A 77 -0.85 -33.19 9.31
N LEU A 78 -0.62 -32.09 10.06
CA LEU A 78 0.19 -30.95 9.62
C LEU A 78 1.47 -30.82 10.47
N ALA A 79 2.57 -30.49 9.82
CA ALA A 79 3.80 -30.11 10.52
C ALA A 79 3.56 -28.79 11.31
N PRO A 80 4.24 -28.58 12.47
CA PRO A 80 4.06 -27.38 13.28
C PRO A 80 4.25 -26.06 12.50
N ASN A 81 5.21 -26.02 11.58
CA ASN A 81 5.45 -24.85 10.73
C ASN A 81 4.31 -24.59 9.74
N THR A 82 3.65 -25.65 9.26
CA THR A 82 2.49 -25.54 8.38
C THR A 82 1.29 -24.99 9.13
N ILE A 83 1.08 -25.41 10.38
CA ILE A 83 0.02 -24.87 11.24
C ILE A 83 0.20 -23.35 11.41
N GLN A 84 1.40 -22.90 11.75
CA GLN A 84 1.68 -21.46 11.90
C GLN A 84 1.53 -20.68 10.59
N ALA A 85 1.88 -21.28 9.45
CA ALA A 85 1.67 -20.67 8.14
C ALA A 85 0.17 -20.52 7.82
N TYR A 86 -0.63 -21.55 8.14
CA TYR A 86 -2.07 -21.53 7.90
C TYR A 86 -2.80 -20.55 8.81
N GLN A 87 -2.40 -20.45 10.08
CA GLN A 87 -2.92 -19.43 10.99
C GLN A 87 -2.64 -18.01 10.48
N ARG A 88 -1.42 -17.75 9.99
CA ARG A 88 -1.07 -16.47 9.37
C ARG A 88 -1.94 -16.16 8.15
N ALA A 89 -2.22 -17.16 7.32
CA ALA A 89 -3.07 -17.02 6.14
C ALA A 89 -4.51 -16.62 6.50
N LEU A 90 -5.12 -17.33 7.46
CA LEU A 90 -6.49 -17.07 7.89
C LEU A 90 -6.61 -15.71 8.58
N ASN A 91 -5.63 -15.33 9.41
CA ASN A 91 -5.59 -13.99 10.01
C ASN A 91 -5.45 -12.87 8.97
N ALA A 92 -4.66 -13.09 7.91
CA ALA A 92 -4.54 -12.13 6.81
C ALA A 92 -5.85 -12.00 6.03
N LEU A 93 -6.57 -13.10 5.81
CA LEU A 93 -7.88 -13.08 5.16
C LEU A 93 -8.93 -12.34 6.01
N ALA A 94 -8.97 -12.58 7.32
CA ALA A 94 -9.87 -11.89 8.23
C ALA A 94 -9.61 -10.37 8.22
N LYS A 95 -8.34 -9.97 8.39
CA LYS A 95 -7.93 -8.55 8.31
C LYS A 95 -8.30 -7.91 6.98
N PHE A 96 -8.13 -8.63 5.87
CA PHE A 96 -8.57 -8.16 4.56
C PHE A 96 -10.10 -7.93 4.57
N ARG A 97 -10.90 -8.91 5.01
CA ARG A 97 -12.36 -8.76 5.05
C ARG A 97 -12.79 -7.59 5.93
N ASP A 98 -12.18 -7.42 7.11
CA ASP A 98 -12.41 -6.27 7.99
C ASP A 98 -12.07 -4.94 7.31
N SER A 99 -10.96 -4.88 6.57
CA SER A 99 -10.48 -3.63 5.94
C SER A 99 -11.36 -3.16 4.77
N PHE A 100 -12.15 -4.07 4.18
CA PHE A 100 -13.01 -3.79 3.02
C PHE A 100 -14.50 -3.97 3.32
N ASP A 101 -14.87 -4.04 4.61
CA ASP A 101 -16.25 -4.21 5.09
C ASP A 101 -16.96 -5.42 4.43
N LEU A 102 -16.22 -6.52 4.26
CA LEU A 102 -16.72 -7.77 3.71
C LEU A 102 -17.21 -8.70 4.81
N ASP A 103 -18.26 -9.44 4.53
CA ASP A 103 -18.78 -10.41 5.47
C ASP A 103 -17.84 -11.61 5.67
N HIS A 104 -17.96 -12.24 6.84
CA HIS A 104 -17.17 -13.39 7.25
C HIS A 104 -17.85 -14.73 6.91
N SER A 105 -18.62 -14.80 5.82
CA SER A 105 -19.29 -16.03 5.41
C SER A 105 -18.33 -17.18 5.12
N PHE A 106 -18.85 -18.37 5.44
CA PHE A 106 -18.31 -19.67 5.07
C PHE A 106 -19.43 -20.50 4.40
N PRO A 107 -19.17 -21.19 3.27
CA PRO A 107 -17.91 -21.24 2.52
C PRO A 107 -17.49 -19.85 2.00
N ILE A 108 -16.17 -19.62 1.92
CA ILE A 108 -15.63 -18.32 1.48
C ILE A 108 -16.05 -18.09 0.02
N PRO A 109 -16.80 -17.01 -0.28
CA PRO A 109 -17.23 -16.71 -1.64
C PRO A 109 -16.05 -16.51 -2.61
N LEU A 110 -16.22 -16.92 -3.87
CA LEU A 110 -15.16 -16.81 -4.88
C LEU A 110 -14.67 -15.36 -5.08
N ASN A 111 -15.58 -14.38 -5.04
CA ASN A 111 -15.23 -12.96 -5.10
C ASN A 111 -14.31 -12.55 -3.94
N HIS A 112 -14.51 -13.08 -2.72
CA HIS A 112 -13.61 -12.78 -1.58
C HIS A 112 -12.24 -13.40 -1.79
N ILE A 113 -12.15 -14.63 -2.32
CA ILE A 113 -10.85 -15.29 -2.61
C ILE A 113 -10.08 -14.53 -3.69
N THR A 114 -10.76 -14.18 -4.78
CA THR A 114 -10.14 -13.45 -5.91
C THR A 114 -9.72 -12.04 -5.51
N GLN A 115 -10.55 -11.30 -4.78
CA GLN A 115 -10.18 -9.98 -4.24
C GLN A 115 -9.04 -10.08 -3.22
N PHE A 116 -9.01 -11.12 -2.39
CA PHE A 116 -7.90 -11.35 -1.46
C PHE A 116 -6.57 -11.59 -2.19
N ILE A 117 -6.56 -12.35 -3.29
CA ILE A 117 -5.37 -12.53 -4.13
C ILE A 117 -4.92 -11.20 -4.74
N ALA A 118 -5.87 -10.39 -5.22
CA ALA A 118 -5.57 -9.05 -5.75
C ALA A 118 -4.99 -8.13 -4.66
N TYR A 119 -5.58 -8.12 -3.46
CA TYR A 119 -5.09 -7.39 -2.29
C TYR A 119 -3.66 -7.79 -1.94
N MET A 120 -3.37 -9.09 -1.86
CA MET A 120 -2.03 -9.60 -1.59
C MET A 120 -1.02 -9.24 -2.69
N SER A 121 -1.48 -9.19 -3.96
CA SER A 121 -0.66 -8.72 -5.08
C SER A 121 -0.35 -7.22 -4.98
N CYS A 122 -1.30 -6.39 -4.53
CA CYS A 122 -1.07 -4.95 -4.29
C CYS A 122 -0.11 -4.70 -3.11
N LEU A 123 0.01 -5.65 -2.18
CA LEU A 123 0.98 -5.63 -1.09
C LEU A 123 2.35 -6.21 -1.47
N ASP A 124 2.60 -6.49 -2.76
CA ASP A 124 3.85 -7.07 -3.27
C ASP A 124 4.25 -8.40 -2.59
N MET A 125 3.26 -9.17 -2.12
CA MET A 125 3.51 -10.47 -1.52
C MET A 125 4.08 -11.43 -2.56
N ALA A 126 4.97 -12.35 -2.16
CA ALA A 126 5.53 -13.32 -3.11
C ALA A 126 4.42 -14.29 -3.60
N PRO A 127 4.42 -14.70 -4.89
CA PRO A 127 3.46 -15.69 -5.40
C PRO A 127 3.47 -17.00 -4.64
N SER A 128 4.63 -17.42 -4.11
CA SER A 128 4.78 -18.57 -3.23
C SER A 128 4.03 -18.38 -1.90
N THR A 129 4.05 -17.18 -1.32
CA THR A 129 3.31 -16.86 -0.10
C THR A 129 1.81 -16.88 -0.34
N VAL A 130 1.33 -16.31 -1.45
CA VAL A 130 -0.09 -16.36 -1.80
C VAL A 130 -0.54 -17.79 -2.07
N LYS A 131 0.26 -18.61 -2.77
CA LYS A 131 0.00 -20.06 -2.91
C LYS A 131 -0.16 -20.77 -1.56
N CYS A 132 0.73 -20.46 -0.61
CA CYS A 132 0.64 -21.01 0.75
C CYS A 132 -0.68 -20.60 1.43
N TYR A 133 -1.08 -19.33 1.30
CA TYR A 133 -2.31 -18.83 1.92
C TYR A 133 -3.57 -19.44 1.30
N ILE A 134 -3.61 -19.59 -0.03
CA ILE A 134 -4.70 -20.28 -0.73
C ILE A 134 -4.74 -21.77 -0.34
N SER A 135 -3.59 -22.40 -0.08
CA SER A 135 -3.54 -23.79 0.42
C SER A 135 -4.13 -23.92 1.84
N ALA A 136 -3.91 -22.92 2.70
CA ALA A 136 -4.52 -22.87 4.02
C ALA A 136 -6.05 -22.77 3.94
N ILE A 137 -6.57 -21.92 3.05
CA ILE A 137 -8.01 -21.76 2.79
C ILE A 137 -8.60 -23.07 2.26
N SER A 138 -7.93 -23.72 1.30
CA SER A 138 -8.33 -25.03 0.75
C SER A 138 -8.42 -26.10 1.84
N PHE A 139 -7.38 -26.19 2.68
CA PHE A 139 -7.36 -27.13 3.80
C PHE A 139 -8.52 -26.88 4.75
N TYR A 140 -8.73 -25.62 5.15
CA TYR A 140 -9.82 -25.24 6.05
C TYR A 140 -11.20 -25.58 5.47
N ASN A 141 -11.44 -25.33 4.18
CA ASN A 141 -12.71 -25.69 3.53
C ASN A 141 -12.92 -27.21 3.54
N LYS A 142 -11.89 -27.99 3.17
CA LYS A 142 -11.97 -29.45 3.07
C LYS A 142 -12.22 -30.14 4.42
N ILE A 143 -11.54 -29.71 5.48
CA ILE A 143 -11.75 -30.32 6.82
C ILE A 143 -13.16 -30.04 7.38
N ASN A 144 -13.79 -28.94 6.95
CA ASN A 144 -15.15 -28.55 7.35
C ASN A 144 -16.21 -29.05 6.36
N ASN A 145 -15.82 -29.83 5.35
CA ASN A 145 -16.70 -30.34 4.29
C ASN A 145 -17.43 -29.22 3.53
N TYR A 146 -16.75 -28.09 3.32
CA TYR A 146 -17.20 -27.00 2.49
C TYR A 146 -16.73 -27.17 1.04
N GLU A 147 -17.52 -26.64 0.10
CA GLU A 147 -17.10 -26.53 -1.29
C GLU A 147 -15.86 -25.65 -1.41
N ASP A 148 -14.86 -26.13 -2.13
CA ASP A 148 -13.54 -25.49 -2.18
C ASP A 148 -13.37 -24.59 -3.41
N MET A 149 -13.94 -23.39 -3.32
CA MET A 149 -13.82 -22.34 -4.33
C MET A 149 -12.36 -21.91 -4.60
N SER A 150 -11.44 -22.20 -3.67
CA SER A 150 -10.01 -21.83 -3.79
C SER A 150 -9.27 -22.64 -4.86
N GLN A 151 -9.84 -23.76 -5.29
CA GLN A 151 -9.26 -24.64 -6.32
C GLN A 151 -9.78 -24.35 -7.73
N LEU A 152 -10.70 -23.39 -7.88
CA LEU A 152 -11.24 -23.05 -9.19
C LEU A 152 -10.15 -22.54 -10.15
N PHE A 153 -10.37 -22.80 -11.45
CA PHE A 153 -9.42 -22.47 -12.51
C PHE A 153 -9.00 -20.99 -12.48
N VAL A 154 -9.93 -20.08 -12.18
CA VAL A 154 -9.66 -18.64 -12.07
C VAL A 154 -8.64 -18.33 -10.97
N VAL A 155 -8.74 -18.95 -9.80
CA VAL A 155 -7.80 -18.75 -8.68
C VAL A 155 -6.40 -19.18 -9.09
N ARG A 156 -6.27 -20.34 -9.74
CA ARG A 156 -5.00 -20.81 -10.28
C ARG A 156 -4.43 -19.84 -11.32
N LYS A 157 -5.27 -19.32 -12.22
CA LYS A 157 -4.83 -18.35 -13.24
C LYS A 157 -4.41 -17.01 -12.63
N MET A 158 -5.06 -16.54 -11.56
CA MET A 158 -4.64 -15.33 -10.85
C MET A 158 -3.26 -15.49 -10.21
N ILE A 159 -3.02 -16.62 -9.53
CA ILE A 159 -1.72 -16.91 -8.93
C ILE A 159 -0.63 -17.04 -10.02
N ASP A 160 -0.93 -17.73 -11.13
CA ASP A 160 0.01 -17.84 -12.22
C ASP A 160 0.27 -16.47 -12.88
N GLY A 161 -0.77 -15.63 -12.98
CA GLY A 161 -0.67 -14.24 -13.43
C GLY A 161 0.26 -13.44 -12.54
N MET A 162 0.09 -13.53 -11.23
CA MET A 162 0.93 -12.90 -10.21
C MET A 162 2.39 -13.40 -10.27
N ALA A 163 2.62 -14.69 -10.56
CA ALA A 163 3.96 -15.23 -10.75
C ALA A 163 4.63 -14.73 -12.03
N ARG A 164 3.83 -14.50 -13.08
CA ARG A 164 4.29 -13.99 -14.39
C ARG A 164 4.33 -12.47 -14.47
N SER A 165 3.65 -11.75 -13.58
CA SER A 165 3.51 -10.29 -13.59
C SER A 165 4.75 -9.52 -13.12
N LYS A 166 5.94 -10.14 -13.17
CA LYS A 166 7.18 -9.37 -13.37
C LYS A 166 7.20 -8.65 -14.73
N LEU A 167 6.27 -9.01 -15.63
CA LEU A 167 6.04 -8.33 -16.89
C LEU A 167 5.09 -7.13 -16.69
N LYS A 168 5.60 -5.95 -17.10
CA LYS A 168 4.88 -4.67 -17.24
C LYS A 168 3.44 -4.91 -17.67
N ARG A 169 2.48 -4.24 -17.01
CA ARG A 169 1.08 -4.17 -17.45
C ARG A 169 1.05 -3.98 -18.97
N PRO A 170 0.49 -4.93 -19.73
CA PRO A 170 0.38 -4.76 -21.17
C PRO A 170 -0.59 -3.61 -21.40
N ASP A 171 -0.06 -2.51 -21.95
CA ASP A 171 -0.72 -1.28 -22.41
C ASP A 171 -0.76 -0.02 -21.50
N SER A 172 0.01 0.05 -20.41
CA SER A 172 0.23 1.36 -19.76
C SER A 172 1.40 2.07 -20.43
N GLN A 173 1.10 3.01 -21.33
CA GLN A 173 2.05 4.01 -21.82
C GLN A 173 2.88 4.54 -20.63
N GLU A 174 4.20 4.39 -20.69
CA GLU A 174 5.10 4.80 -19.61
C GLU A 174 4.80 6.25 -19.23
N VAL A 175 4.46 6.49 -17.96
CA VAL A 175 4.12 7.82 -17.47
C VAL A 175 5.42 8.58 -17.24
N SER A 176 5.82 9.36 -18.22
CA SER A 176 6.98 10.25 -18.13
C SER A 176 6.68 11.42 -17.20
N VAL A 177 7.55 11.64 -16.23
CA VAL A 177 7.50 12.74 -15.26
C VAL A 177 8.80 13.52 -15.31
N TRP A 178 8.73 14.83 -15.47
CA TRP A 178 9.90 15.70 -15.32
C TRP A 178 9.83 16.39 -13.96
N ILE A 179 10.92 16.36 -13.19
CA ILE A 179 11.06 17.11 -11.94
C ILE A 179 12.12 18.18 -12.16
N VAL A 180 11.68 19.43 -12.26
CA VAL A 180 12.52 20.59 -12.56
C VAL A 180 12.59 21.50 -11.35
N GLY A 181 13.79 21.95 -11.01
CA GLY A 181 13.96 22.92 -9.93
C GLY A 181 15.41 23.30 -9.69
N SER A 182 15.65 23.87 -8.50
CA SER A 182 16.94 24.44 -8.16
C SER A 182 17.93 23.41 -7.55
N SER A 183 18.84 23.86 -6.68
CA SER A 183 19.78 23.00 -5.95
C SER A 183 19.09 21.99 -5.03
N LEU A 184 17.90 22.30 -4.51
CA LEU A 184 17.08 21.35 -3.73
C LEU A 184 16.75 20.09 -4.54
N ILE A 185 16.31 20.25 -5.79
CA ILE A 185 16.00 19.12 -6.69
C ILE A 185 17.27 18.34 -7.06
N ARG A 186 18.40 19.05 -7.28
CA ARG A 186 19.69 18.40 -7.53
C ARG A 186 20.09 17.50 -6.36
N ASN A 187 19.97 18.01 -5.13
CA ASN A 187 20.33 17.26 -3.93
C ASN A 187 19.34 16.12 -3.66
N ALA A 188 18.04 16.35 -3.87
CA ALA A 188 17.01 15.32 -3.75
C ALA A 188 17.24 14.16 -4.73
N PHE A 189 17.68 14.44 -5.96
CA PHE A 189 18.08 13.40 -6.92
C PHE A 189 19.26 12.57 -6.41
N VAL A 190 20.30 13.23 -5.88
CA VAL A 190 21.46 12.52 -5.31
C VAL A 190 21.02 11.64 -4.14
N HIS A 191 20.19 12.15 -3.23
CA HIS A 191 19.64 11.39 -2.11
C HIS A 191 18.76 10.21 -2.57
N ALA A 192 17.97 10.40 -3.64
CA ALA A 192 17.14 9.35 -4.21
C ALA A 192 17.96 8.18 -4.76
N ARG A 193 19.23 8.38 -5.17
CA ARG A 193 20.08 7.29 -5.68
C ARG A 193 20.43 6.25 -4.60
N SER A 194 20.55 6.67 -3.35
CA SER A 194 20.92 5.81 -2.22
C SER A 194 19.72 5.22 -1.48
N ARG A 195 18.49 5.67 -1.77
CA ARG A 195 17.27 5.23 -1.08
C ARG A 195 16.62 4.01 -1.73
N THR A 196 15.83 3.27 -0.96
CA THR A 196 14.96 2.20 -1.47
C THR A 196 13.96 2.73 -2.51
N GLY A 197 13.90 2.09 -3.68
CA GLY A 197 13.10 2.55 -4.81
C GLY A 197 13.86 3.48 -5.78
N GLY A 198 15.06 3.92 -5.41
CA GLY A 198 16.00 4.63 -6.28
C GLY A 198 15.46 5.94 -6.87
N VAL A 199 16.05 6.34 -7.99
CA VAL A 199 15.74 7.61 -8.70
C VAL A 199 14.31 7.66 -9.26
N ASN A 200 13.63 6.53 -9.39
CA ASN A 200 12.22 6.49 -9.77
C ASN A 200 11.27 6.43 -8.57
N LEU A 201 11.79 6.62 -7.35
CA LEU A 201 11.02 6.65 -6.10
C LEU A 201 10.17 5.39 -5.86
N GLY A 202 10.55 4.25 -6.45
CA GLY A 202 9.76 3.02 -6.41
C GLY A 202 8.52 3.04 -7.33
N LEU A 203 8.24 4.13 -8.05
CA LEU A 203 7.05 4.28 -8.91
C LEU A 203 7.20 3.58 -10.28
N HIS A 204 8.38 3.06 -10.60
CA HIS A 204 8.57 2.16 -11.75
C HIS A 204 7.59 0.97 -11.70
N ARG A 205 7.16 0.55 -10.50
CA ARG A 205 6.15 -0.50 -10.26
C ARG A 205 4.78 -0.18 -10.87
N ILE A 206 4.45 1.12 -10.99
CA ILE A 206 3.22 1.62 -11.62
C ILE A 206 3.48 2.25 -13.00
N GLY A 207 4.64 1.97 -13.61
CA GLY A 207 4.97 2.42 -14.97
C GLY A 207 5.41 3.88 -15.07
N VAL A 208 5.87 4.50 -13.97
CA VAL A 208 6.38 5.87 -13.96
C VAL A 208 7.88 5.90 -14.22
N LYS A 209 8.30 6.82 -15.09
CA LYS A 209 9.71 7.16 -15.33
C LYS A 209 9.94 8.62 -14.98
N ILE A 210 10.87 8.87 -14.06
CA ILE A 210 11.19 10.22 -13.58
C ILE A 210 12.49 10.71 -14.21
N TRP A 211 12.46 11.92 -14.76
CA TRP A 211 13.62 12.64 -15.22
C TRP A 211 13.89 13.87 -14.36
N TRP A 212 15.05 13.89 -13.70
CA TRP A 212 15.43 14.91 -12.73
C TRP A 212 16.25 16.02 -13.39
N GLN A 213 15.88 17.27 -13.14
CA GLN A 213 16.47 18.46 -13.75
C GLN A 213 16.67 19.55 -12.67
N GLY A 214 17.73 19.39 -11.86
CA GLY A 214 18.09 20.30 -10.78
C GLY A 214 19.27 21.21 -11.13
N TYR A 215 19.06 22.52 -11.15
CA TYR A 215 20.07 23.52 -11.52
C TYR A 215 20.36 24.49 -10.38
N GLY A 216 21.63 24.66 -10.02
CA GLY A 216 22.02 25.57 -8.94
C GLY A 216 21.54 27.00 -9.20
N GLY A 217 20.92 27.64 -8.20
CA GLY A 217 20.49 29.05 -8.28
C GLY A 217 19.27 29.34 -9.16
N MET A 218 18.71 28.35 -9.86
CA MET A 218 17.60 28.51 -10.79
C MET A 218 16.43 29.28 -10.15
N GLY A 219 15.99 30.34 -10.82
CA GLY A 219 14.81 31.14 -10.49
C GLY A 219 13.75 31.08 -11.58
N ILE A 220 12.65 31.80 -11.40
CA ILE A 220 11.51 31.78 -12.31
C ILE A 220 11.88 32.21 -13.75
N LYS A 221 12.79 33.18 -13.89
CA LYS A 221 13.25 33.70 -15.20
C LYS A 221 13.99 32.65 -16.03
N ASP A 222 14.58 31.65 -15.39
CA ASP A 222 15.34 30.59 -16.06
C ASP A 222 14.44 29.44 -16.55
N LEU A 223 13.18 29.39 -16.10
CA LEU A 223 12.29 28.27 -16.35
C LEU A 223 11.98 28.10 -17.83
N GLU A 224 11.62 29.20 -18.51
CA GLU A 224 11.19 29.16 -19.91
C GLU A 224 12.28 28.59 -20.83
N SER A 225 13.51 29.12 -20.72
CA SER A 225 14.65 28.66 -21.51
C SER A 225 15.05 27.23 -21.15
N THR A 226 14.91 26.84 -19.89
CA THR A 226 15.16 25.47 -19.43
C THR A 226 14.18 24.49 -20.06
N ILE A 227 12.87 24.73 -20.00
CA ILE A 227 11.87 23.85 -20.60
C ILE A 227 12.08 23.72 -22.11
N LYS A 228 12.31 24.83 -22.82
CA LYS A 228 12.62 24.82 -24.26
C LYS A 228 13.86 23.97 -24.57
N ARG A 229 14.87 23.99 -23.72
CA ARG A 229 16.07 23.15 -23.87
C ARG A 229 15.74 21.68 -23.64
N LEU A 230 14.99 21.33 -22.60
CA LEU A 230 14.64 19.94 -22.27
C LEU A 230 13.80 19.27 -23.37
N MET A 231 12.89 20.01 -23.99
CA MET A 231 12.08 19.54 -25.12
C MET A 231 12.90 19.11 -26.34
N LYS A 232 14.17 19.52 -26.45
CA LYS A 232 15.07 19.06 -27.53
C LYS A 232 15.60 17.64 -27.29
N TYR A 233 15.57 17.16 -26.05
CA TYR A 233 16.20 15.90 -25.64
C TYR A 233 15.18 14.80 -25.32
N GLU A 234 13.97 15.16 -24.91
CA GLU A 234 12.97 14.20 -24.46
C GLU A 234 11.56 14.69 -24.84
N LYS A 235 10.65 13.73 -25.03
CA LYS A 235 9.24 14.04 -25.31
C LYS A 235 8.57 14.69 -24.11
N ALA A 236 7.57 15.54 -24.38
CA ALA A 236 6.75 16.19 -23.36
C ALA A 236 6.27 15.17 -22.30
N PRO A 237 6.46 15.47 -20.99
CA PRO A 237 6.06 14.56 -19.93
C PRO A 237 4.54 14.57 -19.75
N LYS A 238 3.98 13.55 -19.11
CA LYS A 238 2.59 13.63 -18.63
C LYS A 238 2.48 14.59 -17.45
N TYR A 239 3.46 14.58 -16.54
CA TYR A 239 3.52 15.49 -15.39
C TYR A 239 4.83 16.28 -15.38
N LEU A 240 4.72 17.60 -15.23
CA LEU A 240 5.86 18.51 -15.03
C LEU A 240 5.83 19.03 -13.60
N VAL A 241 6.64 18.44 -12.73
CA VAL A 241 6.80 18.89 -11.34
C VAL A 241 7.78 20.05 -11.28
N LEU A 242 7.32 21.18 -10.76
CA LEU A 242 8.09 22.41 -10.65
C LEU A 242 8.33 22.73 -9.18
N HIS A 243 9.60 22.66 -8.76
CA HIS A 243 10.06 23.11 -7.44
C HIS A 243 11.00 24.31 -7.60
N ILE A 244 10.40 25.49 -7.77
CA ILE A 244 11.11 26.71 -8.19
C ILE A 244 10.61 27.95 -7.41
N ALA A 245 11.12 29.13 -7.76
CA ALA A 245 10.78 30.45 -7.20
C ALA A 245 11.20 30.71 -5.74
N GLY A 246 11.65 29.70 -5.00
CA GLY A 246 12.21 29.91 -3.66
C GLY A 246 13.42 30.85 -3.64
N ASN A 247 14.18 30.91 -4.73
CA ASN A 247 15.32 31.82 -4.89
C ASN A 247 14.91 33.25 -5.24
N ASP A 248 13.66 33.47 -5.63
CA ASP A 248 13.16 34.78 -6.08
C ASP A 248 12.40 35.54 -4.99
N LEU A 249 12.03 34.84 -3.91
CA LEU A 249 11.43 35.46 -2.74
C LEU A 249 12.35 36.56 -2.18
N GLY A 250 11.78 37.76 -2.00
CA GLY A 250 12.47 38.93 -1.48
C GLY A 250 13.25 39.74 -2.53
N LYS A 251 13.41 39.25 -3.78
CA LYS A 251 14.07 40.02 -4.85
C LYS A 251 13.23 41.19 -5.35
N THR A 252 11.92 40.98 -5.44
CA THR A 252 10.94 41.94 -5.98
C THR A 252 9.69 41.96 -5.10
N LYS A 253 8.80 42.95 -5.30
CA LYS A 253 7.54 42.98 -4.56
C LYS A 253 6.71 41.73 -4.88
N LEU A 254 6.03 41.20 -3.86
CA LEU A 254 5.28 39.95 -3.93
C LEU A 254 4.29 39.88 -5.11
N GLY A 255 3.60 40.99 -5.39
CA GLY A 255 2.65 41.07 -6.51
C GLY A 255 3.30 40.90 -7.88
N PHE A 256 4.50 41.48 -8.08
CA PHE A 256 5.25 41.32 -9.32
C PHE A 256 5.75 39.89 -9.49
N LEU A 257 6.36 39.31 -8.44
CA LEU A 257 6.81 37.91 -8.48
C LEU A 257 5.65 36.95 -8.75
N ARG A 258 4.50 37.15 -8.11
CA ARG A 258 3.30 36.34 -8.36
C ARG A 258 2.87 36.39 -9.83
N ASN A 259 2.82 37.59 -10.41
CA ASN A 259 2.43 37.76 -11.81
C ASN A 259 3.48 37.15 -12.76
N GLU A 260 4.77 37.35 -12.47
CA GLU A 260 5.88 36.76 -13.23
C GLU A 260 5.81 35.22 -13.24
N ILE A 261 5.53 34.59 -12.08
CA ILE A 261 5.33 33.13 -12.01
C ILE A 261 4.14 32.73 -12.88
N LYS A 262 2.97 33.36 -12.72
CA LYS A 262 1.77 33.00 -13.49
C LYS A 262 1.99 33.09 -14.99
N THR A 263 2.49 34.22 -15.47
CA THR A 263 2.77 34.43 -16.90
C THR A 263 3.81 33.43 -17.42
N THR A 264 4.82 33.09 -16.62
CA THR A 264 5.81 32.07 -17.01
C THR A 264 5.18 30.67 -17.09
N LEU A 265 4.30 30.30 -16.15
CA LEU A 265 3.59 29.03 -16.17
C LEU A 265 2.65 28.93 -17.38
N GLU A 266 1.96 30.01 -17.76
CA GLU A 266 1.12 30.05 -18.98
C GLU A 266 1.93 29.80 -20.24
N LYS A 267 3.11 30.42 -20.36
CA LYS A 267 4.03 30.14 -21.47
C LYS A 267 4.54 28.70 -21.46
N VAL A 268 4.90 28.17 -20.29
CA VAL A 268 5.33 26.76 -20.18
C VAL A 268 4.21 25.82 -20.60
N GLN A 269 2.97 26.08 -20.18
CA GLN A 269 1.80 25.29 -20.58
C GLN A 269 1.56 25.36 -22.10
N SER A 270 1.79 26.51 -22.75
CA SER A 270 1.62 26.63 -24.20
C SER A 270 2.67 25.83 -24.99
N TYR A 271 3.87 25.63 -24.43
CA TYR A 271 4.87 24.73 -25.02
C TYR A 271 4.58 23.25 -24.77
N LEU A 272 3.84 22.92 -23.71
CA LEU A 272 3.56 21.57 -23.26
C LEU A 272 2.05 21.35 -23.03
N PRO A 273 1.21 21.46 -24.08
CA PRO A 273 -0.24 21.54 -23.92
C PRO A 273 -0.87 20.29 -23.28
N ASN A 274 -0.25 19.12 -23.44
CA ASN A 274 -0.73 17.85 -22.90
C ASN A 274 -0.10 17.46 -21.56
N SER A 275 0.78 18.32 -21.00
CA SER A 275 1.42 18.07 -19.71
C SER A 275 0.61 18.72 -18.59
N SER A 276 0.39 18.01 -17.49
CA SER A 276 -0.13 18.60 -16.26
C SER A 276 1.01 19.21 -15.46
N ILE A 277 0.94 20.52 -15.21
CA ILE A 277 1.86 21.21 -14.29
C ILE A 277 1.55 20.80 -12.86
N VAL A 278 2.58 20.42 -12.12
CA VAL A 278 2.50 20.10 -10.69
C VAL A 278 3.35 21.11 -9.92
N TRP A 279 2.71 21.97 -9.15
CA TRP A 279 3.42 22.92 -8.29
C TRP A 279 3.88 22.22 -7.01
N SER A 280 5.19 22.11 -6.82
CA SER A 280 5.77 21.65 -5.56
C SER A 280 6.03 22.87 -4.68
N GLN A 281 5.35 22.93 -3.54
CA GLN A 281 5.36 24.07 -2.62
C GLN A 281 6.79 24.53 -2.29
N ILE A 282 7.02 25.85 -2.30
CA ILE A 282 8.26 26.45 -1.82
C ILE A 282 8.45 26.09 -0.34
N LEU A 283 9.53 25.37 -0.04
CA LEU A 283 9.86 24.91 1.33
C LEU A 283 10.19 26.09 2.26
N PRO A 284 9.97 25.92 3.57
CA PRO A 284 10.41 26.92 4.53
C PRO A 284 11.94 26.96 4.60
N ARG A 285 12.48 28.10 5.00
CA ARG A 285 13.91 28.35 5.18
C ARG A 285 14.12 29.11 6.48
N THR A 286 15.24 28.86 7.14
CA THR A 286 15.71 29.68 8.27
C THR A 286 16.69 30.77 7.82
N ASN A 287 17.12 30.74 6.56
CA ASN A 287 17.98 31.75 5.97
C ASN A 287 17.41 32.26 4.63
N TRP A 288 17.23 33.57 4.52
CA TRP A 288 16.70 34.23 3.32
C TRP A 288 17.71 35.25 2.80
N ARG A 289 18.10 35.11 1.53
CA ARG A 289 19.17 35.94 0.93
C ARG A 289 18.86 37.44 0.89
N HIS A 290 17.59 37.80 0.77
CA HIS A 290 17.16 39.18 0.46
C HIS A 290 16.40 39.85 1.63
N SER A 291 16.35 39.22 2.81
CA SER A 291 15.67 39.78 3.97
C SER A 291 16.22 39.18 5.26
N ILE A 292 16.35 40.02 6.27
CA ILE A 292 16.72 39.63 7.64
C ILE A 292 15.47 39.21 8.44
N SER A 293 14.29 39.70 8.05
CA SER A 293 13.01 39.37 8.71
C SER A 293 12.48 38.02 8.26
N GLN A 294 12.65 37.01 9.12
CA GLN A 294 12.19 35.64 8.89
C GLN A 294 10.66 35.57 8.78
N ASP A 295 9.95 36.23 9.68
CA ASP A 295 8.48 36.18 9.73
C ASP A 295 7.85 36.78 8.46
N SER A 296 8.37 37.90 7.98
CA SER A 296 7.91 38.52 6.75
C SER A 296 8.15 37.62 5.54
N MET A 297 9.31 36.96 5.48
CA MET A 297 9.63 36.03 4.40
C MET A 297 8.78 34.76 4.44
N MET A 298 8.50 34.24 5.62
CA MET A 298 7.59 33.11 5.81
C MET A 298 6.16 33.47 5.39
N ALA A 299 5.68 34.66 5.76
CA ALA A 299 4.38 35.17 5.30
C ALA A 299 4.34 35.33 3.76
N CYS A 300 5.39 35.89 3.16
CA CYS A 300 5.53 35.99 1.70
C CYS A 300 5.48 34.61 1.02
N ARG A 301 6.24 33.64 1.55
CA ARG A 301 6.25 32.26 1.06
C ARG A 301 4.86 31.64 1.09
N ILE A 302 4.14 31.74 2.21
CA ILE A 302 2.78 31.20 2.36
C ILE A 302 1.83 31.84 1.34
N ARG A 303 1.88 33.17 1.21
CA ARG A 303 1.03 33.91 0.25
C ARG A 303 1.30 33.54 -1.20
N ILE A 304 2.58 33.37 -1.59
CA ILE A 304 2.94 32.92 -2.95
C ILE A 304 2.47 31.50 -3.19
N ASN A 305 2.78 30.57 -2.29
CA ASN A 305 2.36 29.17 -2.44
C ASN A 305 0.85 29.05 -2.59
N SER A 306 0.08 29.75 -1.74
CA SER A 306 -1.38 29.77 -1.84
C SER A 306 -1.86 30.32 -3.20
N ALA A 307 -1.36 31.49 -3.61
CA ALA A 307 -1.79 32.13 -4.84
C ALA A 307 -1.43 31.34 -6.11
N ILE A 308 -0.27 30.66 -6.13
CA ILE A 308 0.16 29.85 -7.26
C ILE A 308 -0.52 28.48 -7.25
N ALA A 309 -0.74 27.87 -6.09
CA ALA A 309 -1.53 26.65 -5.97
C ALA A 309 -2.94 26.83 -6.52
N SER A 310 -3.65 27.89 -6.11
CA SER A 310 -4.99 28.19 -6.64
C SER A 310 -4.98 28.40 -8.15
N PHE A 311 -3.94 29.05 -8.68
CA PHE A 311 -3.79 29.27 -10.12
C PHE A 311 -3.55 27.96 -10.88
N VAL A 312 -2.63 27.12 -10.41
CA VAL A 312 -2.30 25.83 -11.04
C VAL A 312 -3.49 24.88 -11.01
N LEU A 313 -4.18 24.77 -9.87
CA LEU A 313 -5.37 23.94 -9.72
C LEU A 313 -6.53 24.39 -10.62
N LYS A 314 -6.77 25.71 -10.74
CA LYS A 314 -7.79 26.27 -11.65
C LYS A 314 -7.53 25.90 -13.11
N ASN A 315 -6.26 25.67 -13.48
CA ASN A 315 -5.86 25.30 -14.84
C ASN A 315 -5.65 23.78 -15.00
N GLY A 316 -6.24 22.95 -14.15
CA GLY A 316 -6.16 21.47 -14.25
C GLY A 316 -4.80 20.89 -13.85
N GLY A 317 -3.93 21.68 -13.24
CA GLY A 317 -2.67 21.23 -12.66
C GLY A 317 -2.84 20.67 -11.25
N HIS A 318 -1.72 20.27 -10.64
CA HIS A 318 -1.70 19.62 -9.32
C HIS A 318 -0.82 20.38 -8.33
N TYR A 319 -1.00 20.13 -7.03
CA TYR A 319 -0.25 20.83 -5.98
C TYR A 319 0.25 19.87 -4.88
N ILE A 320 1.54 19.96 -4.56
CA ILE A 320 2.19 19.17 -3.50
C ILE A 320 2.56 20.09 -2.33
N LYS A 321 2.05 19.77 -1.14
CA LYS A 321 2.36 20.42 0.14
C LYS A 321 3.38 19.59 0.93
N TYR A 322 4.03 20.24 1.88
CA TYR A 322 4.99 19.60 2.79
C TYR A 322 4.75 20.11 4.23
N PRO A 323 3.66 19.71 4.90
CA PRO A 323 3.36 20.18 6.25
C PRO A 323 4.41 19.74 7.28
N ASP A 324 5.06 18.61 7.05
CA ASP A 324 6.01 18.01 7.99
C ASP A 324 7.44 18.56 7.90
N ILE A 325 7.74 19.39 6.90
CA ILE A 325 9.06 20.03 6.76
C ILE A 325 9.01 21.39 7.46
N LEU A 326 9.60 21.45 8.66
CA LEU A 326 9.63 22.66 9.50
C LEU A 326 10.94 23.46 9.33
N PRO A 327 10.96 24.78 9.58
CA PRO A 327 12.16 25.62 9.52
C PRO A 327 13.06 25.42 10.75
N ASN A 328 13.68 24.26 10.88
CA ASN A 328 14.62 23.97 11.97
C ASN A 328 15.76 23.04 11.51
N SER A 329 16.76 22.85 12.38
CA SER A 329 17.96 22.06 12.09
C SER A 329 17.70 20.55 11.91
N THR A 330 16.52 20.05 12.30
CA THR A 330 16.13 18.66 12.05
C THR A 330 15.96 18.41 10.55
N PHE A 331 15.35 19.37 9.83
CA PHE A 331 15.00 19.22 8.42
C PHE A 331 15.89 20.03 7.49
N LEU A 332 16.49 21.11 7.98
CA LEU A 332 17.37 21.99 7.21
C LEU A 332 18.82 21.87 7.69
N LYS A 333 19.76 21.90 6.75
CA LYS A 333 21.20 21.99 7.02
C LYS A 333 21.53 23.33 7.69
N GLU A 334 22.77 23.47 8.14
CA GLU A 334 23.30 24.70 8.76
C GLU A 334 23.17 25.94 7.86
N ASP A 335 23.17 25.76 6.53
CA ASP A 335 22.94 26.86 5.60
C ASP A 335 21.52 27.45 5.65
N GLY A 336 20.58 26.76 6.32
CA GLY A 336 19.20 27.16 6.52
C GLY A 336 18.33 27.11 5.27
N VAL A 337 18.80 26.48 4.19
CA VAL A 337 18.15 26.42 2.88
C VAL A 337 18.00 24.99 2.37
N HIS A 338 19.05 24.18 2.45
CA HIS A 338 19.04 22.81 1.94
C HIS A 338 18.56 21.82 2.99
N LEU A 339 17.98 20.71 2.53
CA LEU A 339 17.45 19.67 3.40
C LEU A 339 18.56 18.79 3.98
N THR A 340 18.42 18.37 5.23
CA THR A 340 19.16 17.25 5.84
C THR A 340 18.77 15.93 5.18
N ASP A 341 19.42 14.83 5.56
CA ASP A 341 19.05 13.50 5.04
C ASP A 341 17.60 13.15 5.40
N LEU A 342 17.19 13.37 6.65
CA LEU A 342 15.80 13.22 7.09
C LEU A 342 14.84 14.17 6.34
N GLY A 343 15.25 15.43 6.14
CA GLY A 343 14.47 16.38 5.34
C GLY A 343 14.27 15.91 3.90
N ASN A 344 15.30 15.33 3.27
CA ASN A 344 15.20 14.75 1.94
C ASN A 344 14.32 13.50 1.93
N ASP A 345 14.39 12.63 2.93
CA ASP A 345 13.52 11.46 3.02
C ASP A 345 12.04 11.86 3.06
N ILE A 346 11.67 12.82 3.91
CA ILE A 346 10.30 13.34 3.99
C ILE A 346 9.88 13.98 2.67
N PHE A 347 10.75 14.80 2.07
CA PHE A 347 10.47 15.45 0.78
C PHE A 347 10.23 14.42 -0.33
N LEU A 348 11.08 13.41 -0.45
CA LEU A 348 10.98 12.36 -1.47
C LEU A 348 9.80 11.42 -1.22
N ASN A 349 9.49 11.10 0.04
CA ASN A 349 8.30 10.31 0.39
C ASN A 349 7.02 11.04 -0.01
N ASN A 350 6.95 12.35 0.24
CA ASN A 350 5.82 13.17 -0.19
C ASN A 350 5.72 13.29 -1.72
N LEU A 351 6.86 13.45 -2.43
CA LEU A 351 6.87 13.41 -3.90
C LEU A 351 6.38 12.07 -4.45
N GLN A 352 6.83 10.96 -3.86
CA GLN A 352 6.38 9.63 -4.23
C GLN A 352 4.87 9.47 -4.04
N GLY A 353 4.37 9.75 -2.83
CA GLY A 353 2.96 9.61 -2.49
C GLY A 353 2.07 10.51 -3.34
N ALA A 354 2.49 11.75 -3.60
CA ALA A 354 1.77 12.66 -4.47
C ALA A 354 1.63 12.13 -5.90
N LEU A 355 2.75 11.72 -6.52
CA LEU A 355 2.73 11.20 -7.89
C LEU A 355 1.90 9.91 -7.99
N GLU A 356 2.01 9.02 -7.01
CA GLU A 356 1.18 7.82 -6.92
C GLU A 356 -0.31 8.17 -6.86
N MET A 357 -0.71 9.10 -5.99
CA MET A 357 -2.10 9.55 -5.87
C MET A 357 -2.63 10.25 -7.12
N PHE A 358 -1.83 11.11 -7.75
CA PHE A 358 -2.24 11.83 -8.97
C PHE A 358 -2.45 10.88 -10.15
N ILE A 359 -1.64 9.82 -10.24
CA ILE A 359 -1.70 8.85 -11.32
C ILE A 359 -2.79 7.80 -11.09
N CYS A 360 -2.92 7.29 -9.86
CA CYS A 360 -3.81 6.18 -9.55
C CYS A 360 -5.22 6.60 -9.16
N SER A 361 -5.36 7.73 -8.47
CA SER A 361 -6.64 8.18 -7.90
C SER A 361 -7.19 9.43 -8.58
N GLY A 362 -6.41 10.10 -9.44
CA GLY A 362 -6.81 11.34 -10.10
C GLY A 362 -7.00 12.53 -9.14
N SER A 363 -6.40 12.48 -7.94
CA SER A 363 -6.42 13.61 -7.02
C SER A 363 -5.57 14.76 -7.57
N TYR A 364 -5.91 16.01 -7.20
CA TYR A 364 -5.20 17.22 -7.64
C TYR A 364 -4.28 17.81 -6.56
N THR A 365 -4.41 17.38 -5.30
CA THR A 365 -3.61 17.91 -4.19
C THR A 365 -3.10 16.82 -3.27
N TYR A 366 -1.86 16.95 -2.79
CA TYR A 366 -1.28 16.01 -1.84
C TYR A 366 -0.40 16.70 -0.79
N PRO A 367 -0.45 16.30 0.49
CA PRO A 367 -1.51 15.49 1.10
C PRO A 367 -2.88 16.17 0.95
N ASP A 368 -3.91 15.34 0.76
CA ASP A 368 -5.29 15.80 0.72
C ASP A 368 -5.78 16.03 2.15
N THR A 369 -6.11 17.26 2.50
CA THR A 369 -6.45 17.65 3.88
C THR A 369 -7.95 17.51 4.19
N PHE A 370 -8.74 16.85 3.34
CA PHE A 370 -10.14 16.53 3.66
C PHE A 370 -10.22 15.35 4.64
N GLY A 371 -9.97 15.63 5.92
CA GLY A 371 -10.05 14.66 7.02
C GLY A 371 -10.22 15.25 8.43
N THR A 372 -10.46 16.55 8.57
CA THR A 372 -10.82 17.20 9.84
C THR A 372 -11.87 18.28 9.64
N SER A 373 -13.07 17.85 9.24
CA SER A 373 -14.31 18.51 9.66
C SER A 373 -15.26 17.41 10.13
N MET A 374 -15.02 16.94 11.35
CA MET A 374 -16.07 16.26 12.10
C MET A 374 -17.17 17.32 12.28
N CYS A 375 -18.34 17.07 11.69
CA CYS A 375 -19.54 17.88 11.88
C CYS A 375 -19.76 18.10 13.38
N ILE A 376 -19.58 19.33 13.83
CA ILE A 376 -20.27 19.84 15.01
C ILE A 376 -21.42 20.69 14.45
N SER A 377 -22.57 20.06 14.33
CA SER A 377 -23.90 20.67 14.44
C SER A 377 -24.88 19.53 14.66
#